data_AF-K2G8N6-F1
#
_entry.id   AF-K2G8N6-F1
#
_cell.length_a   1.000
_cell.length_b   1.000
_cell.length_c   1.000
_cell.angle_alpha   90.00
_cell.angle_beta   90.00
_cell.angle_gamma   90.00
#
_symmetry.space_group_name_H-M   'P 1'
#
loop_
_entity.id
_entity.type
_entity.pdbx_description
1 polymer ?
#
loop_
_entity_poly.entity_id
_entity_poly.type
_entity_poly.pdbx_seq_one_letter_code
_entity_poly.pdbx_strand_id
1 'polypeptide(L)'
;MGAMSGLKEMAAKVAENKWIGVVSGWGIWGTFSVYYDRIVFPALMLRFGNVLGGVYAALGAMLICTIFLVLYQLTNSSWVSSTDQVLEEIVSRIEKIEGYNVFGKIIFFIPRILLQASLRFIAKRGKLGFIALSCIADPFITILYYFKKEDKKGLGGKGWSLYLLSGLIANTYWIIWSSVIVVAIKFAWKIIQAVI
;
A
#
# COMPACT_ATOMS: atom_id res chain seq x y z
N MET A 1 -24.98 15.76 32.73
CA MET A 1 -24.57 15.88 31.32
C MET A 1 -23.64 14.72 31.02
N GLY A 2 -24.16 13.69 30.35
CA GLY A 2 -23.67 12.32 30.44
C GLY A 2 -22.52 12.00 29.49
N ALA A 3 -21.68 11.02 29.85
CA ALA A 3 -20.52 10.52 29.10
C ALA A 3 -20.76 10.32 27.59
N MET A 4 -22.00 10.10 27.16
CA MET A 4 -22.42 9.97 25.78
C MET A 4 -22.31 11.27 24.95
N SER A 5 -22.44 12.46 25.56
CA SER A 5 -22.19 13.73 24.86
C SER A 5 -20.68 13.96 24.68
N GLY A 6 -19.88 13.63 25.70
CA GLY A 6 -18.41 13.71 25.62
C GLY A 6 -17.81 12.75 24.60
N LEU A 7 -18.32 11.50 24.51
CA LEU A 7 -17.89 10.53 23.49
C LEU A 7 -18.24 10.98 22.07
N LYS A 8 -19.42 11.58 21.86
CA LYS A 8 -19.81 12.13 20.55
C LYS A 8 -18.91 13.30 20.13
N GLU A 9 -18.60 14.19 21.07
CA GLU A 9 -17.69 15.31 20.82
C GLU A 9 -16.26 14.84 20.53
N MET A 10 -15.78 13.84 21.26
CA MET A 10 -14.47 13.24 21.04
C MET A 10 -14.41 12.50 19.70
N ALA A 11 -15.45 11.75 19.34
CA ALA A 11 -15.56 11.10 18.03
C ALA A 11 -15.61 12.13 16.89
N ALA A 12 -16.30 13.25 17.06
CA ALA A 12 -16.32 14.34 16.09
C ALA A 12 -14.93 14.97 15.92
N LYS A 13 -14.23 15.28 17.03
CA LYS A 13 -12.85 15.81 17.01
C LYS A 13 -11.87 14.82 16.37
N VAL A 14 -12.04 13.52 16.60
CA VAL A 14 -11.22 12.47 15.99
C VAL A 14 -11.51 12.35 14.49
N ALA A 15 -12.77 12.42 14.08
CA ALA A 15 -13.19 12.37 12.69
C ALA A 15 -12.73 13.60 11.89
N GLU A 16 -12.67 14.77 12.51
CA GLU A 16 -12.16 16.01 11.91
C GLU A 16 -10.63 16.01 11.78
N ASN A 17 -9.91 15.20 12.57
CA ASN A 17 -8.46 15.14 12.52
C ASN A 17 -7.95 14.29 11.36
N LYS A 18 -7.59 14.97 10.26
CA LYS A 18 -7.02 14.39 9.04
C LYS A 18 -5.84 13.45 9.32
N TRP A 19 -5.05 13.69 10.36
CA TRP A 19 -3.91 12.85 10.71
C TRP A 19 -4.31 11.45 11.16
N ILE A 20 -5.39 11.33 11.92
CA ILE A 20 -5.84 10.04 12.43
C ILE A 20 -6.28 9.17 11.25
N GLY A 21 -7.00 9.74 10.27
CA GLY A 21 -7.37 9.04 9.05
C GLY A 21 -6.17 8.60 8.20
N VAL A 22 -5.17 9.48 8.01
CA VAL A 22 -3.94 9.17 7.25
C VAL A 22 -3.13 8.07 7.93
N VAL A 23 -2.89 8.18 9.24
CA VAL A 23 -2.08 7.22 9.99
C VAL A 23 -2.78 5.87 10.10
N SER A 24 -4.07 5.85 10.41
CA SER A 24 -4.84 4.60 10.49
C SER A 24 -4.99 3.92 9.11
N GLY A 25 -5.29 4.69 8.06
CA GLY A 25 -5.44 4.17 6.70
C GLY A 25 -4.15 3.53 6.17
N TRP A 26 -3.03 4.26 6.22
CA TRP A 26 -1.73 3.70 5.80
C TRP A 26 -1.19 2.65 6.79
N GLY A 27 -1.51 2.76 8.07
CA GLY A 27 -1.10 1.78 9.08
C GLY A 27 -1.75 0.43 8.83
N ILE A 28 -3.08 0.40 8.74
CA ILE A 28 -3.85 -0.81 8.44
C ILE A 28 -3.41 -1.37 7.09
N TRP A 29 -3.44 -0.55 6.04
CA TRP A 29 -3.04 -0.98 4.69
C TRP A 29 -1.62 -1.52 4.65
N GLY A 30 -0.66 -0.77 5.17
CA GLY A 30 0.76 -1.14 5.13
C GLY A 30 1.04 -2.41 5.90
N THR A 31 0.40 -2.62 7.05
CA THR A 31 0.55 -3.88 7.80
C THR A 31 0.01 -5.06 7.01
N PHE A 32 -1.18 -4.96 6.41
CA PHE A 32 -1.76 -6.04 5.62
C PHE A 32 -0.94 -6.35 4.36
N SER A 33 -0.56 -5.33 3.58
CA SER A 33 0.25 -5.47 2.36
C SER A 33 1.61 -6.10 2.67
N VAL A 34 2.36 -5.58 3.65
CA VAL A 34 3.67 -6.12 4.02
C VAL A 34 3.57 -7.55 4.55
N TYR A 35 2.58 -7.83 5.41
CA TYR A 35 2.37 -9.18 5.94
C TYR A 35 2.02 -10.16 4.82
N TYR A 36 1.10 -9.78 3.93
CA TYR A 36 0.65 -10.64 2.86
C TYR A 36 1.78 -10.93 1.87
N ASP A 37 2.45 -9.89 1.35
CA ASP A 37 3.48 -10.03 0.32
C ASP A 37 4.74 -10.75 0.81
N ARG A 38 5.13 -10.53 2.08
CA ARG A 38 6.40 -11.08 2.60
C ARG A 38 6.24 -12.43 3.29
N ILE A 39 5.06 -12.75 3.80
CA ILE A 39 4.85 -13.96 4.60
C ILE A 39 3.87 -14.90 3.89
N VAL A 40 2.66 -14.42 3.60
CA VAL A 40 1.61 -15.28 3.02
C VAL A 40 1.96 -15.70 1.60
N PHE A 41 2.40 -14.76 0.77
CA PHE A 41 2.72 -14.98 -0.64
C PHE A 41 3.81 -16.07 -0.81
N PRO A 42 5.00 -15.95 -0.18
CA PRO A 42 6.03 -16.96 -0.33
C PRO A 42 5.66 -18.29 0.33
N ALA A 43 4.90 -18.28 1.43
CA ALA A 43 4.43 -19.49 2.10
C ALA A 43 3.49 -20.32 1.19
N LEU A 44 2.56 -19.67 0.50
CA LEU A 44 1.69 -20.34 -0.48
C LEU A 44 2.49 -20.95 -1.64
N MET A 45 3.50 -20.23 -2.13
CA MET A 45 4.39 -20.73 -3.18
C MET A 45 5.31 -21.87 -2.71
N LEU A 46 5.77 -21.84 -1.47
CA LEU A 46 6.50 -22.95 -0.85
C LEU A 46 5.63 -24.20 -0.75
N ARG A 47 4.35 -24.02 -0.35
CA ARG A 47 3.41 -25.13 -0.12
C ARG A 47 2.86 -25.77 -1.38
N PHE A 48 2.46 -24.96 -2.36
CA PHE A 48 1.74 -25.42 -3.57
C PHE A 48 2.58 -25.35 -4.86
N GLY A 49 3.85 -24.94 -4.73
CA GLY A 49 4.73 -24.70 -5.87
C GLY A 49 4.59 -23.28 -6.42
N ASN A 50 5.59 -22.86 -7.21
CA ASN A 50 5.72 -21.46 -7.64
C ASN A 50 4.51 -20.99 -8.48
N VAL A 51 4.00 -21.83 -9.38
CA VAL A 51 2.90 -21.46 -10.28
C VAL A 51 1.56 -21.46 -9.55
N LEU A 52 1.10 -22.62 -9.05
CA LEU A 52 -0.19 -22.72 -8.38
C LEU A 52 -0.26 -21.91 -7.08
N GLY A 53 0.80 -21.95 -6.26
CA GLY A 53 0.88 -21.12 -5.07
C GLY A 53 0.90 -19.63 -5.39
N GLY A 54 1.55 -19.23 -6.50
CA GLY A 54 1.54 -17.87 -7.00
C GLY A 54 0.15 -17.42 -7.44
N VAL A 55 -0.61 -18.28 -8.13
CA VAL A 55 -2.00 -18.02 -8.53
C VAL A 55 -2.89 -17.86 -7.30
N TYR A 56 -2.80 -18.76 -6.31
CA TYR A 56 -3.59 -18.63 -5.06
C TYR A 56 -3.26 -17.34 -4.31
N ALA A 57 -1.97 -17.01 -4.20
CA ALA A 57 -1.53 -15.78 -3.56
C ALA A 57 -2.06 -14.55 -4.29
N ALA A 58 -2.01 -14.54 -5.64
CA ALA A 58 -2.52 -13.45 -6.47
C ALA A 58 -4.04 -13.25 -6.32
N LEU A 59 -4.81 -14.34 -6.29
CA LEU A 59 -6.26 -14.27 -6.07
C LEU A 59 -6.59 -13.67 -4.70
N GLY A 60 -5.89 -14.09 -3.65
CA GLY A 60 -6.08 -13.54 -2.31
C GLY A 60 -5.64 -12.07 -2.21
N ALA A 61 -4.53 -11.68 -2.84
CA ALA A 61 -4.08 -10.29 -2.90
C ALA A 61 -5.11 -9.41 -3.62
N MET A 62 -5.64 -9.88 -4.75
CA MET A 62 -6.70 -9.19 -5.49
C MET A 62 -7.98 -9.08 -4.66
N LEU A 63 -8.35 -10.11 -3.90
CA LEU A 63 -9.52 -10.06 -3.03
C LEU A 63 -9.34 -9.00 -1.93
N ILE A 64 -8.19 -8.99 -1.25
CA ILE A 64 -7.87 -8.00 -0.21
C ILE A 64 -7.90 -6.59 -0.80
N CYS A 65 -7.20 -6.36 -1.91
CA CYS A 65 -7.20 -5.07 -2.61
C CYS A 65 -8.62 -4.62 -2.98
N THR A 66 -9.47 -5.56 -3.41
CA THR A 66 -10.86 -5.25 -3.80
C THR A 66 -11.67 -4.84 -2.58
N ILE A 67 -11.52 -5.54 -1.46
CA ILE A 67 -12.18 -5.19 -0.20
C ILE A 67 -11.76 -3.78 0.25
N PHE A 68 -10.47 -3.47 0.25
CA PHE A 68 -9.99 -2.13 0.61
C PHE A 68 -10.50 -1.05 -0.34
N LEU A 69 -10.53 -1.32 -1.64
CA LEU A 69 -11.04 -0.40 -2.64
C LEU A 69 -12.54 -0.12 -2.45
N VAL A 70 -13.35 -1.15 -2.21
CA VAL A 70 -14.78 -1.01 -1.95
C VAL A 70 -15.02 -0.28 -0.63
N LEU A 71 -14.33 -0.65 0.45
CA LEU A 71 -14.44 0.04 1.74
C LEU A 71 -14.03 1.51 1.64
N TYR A 72 -12.96 1.81 0.90
CA TYR A 72 -12.51 3.17 0.64
C TYR A 72 -13.61 4.01 -0.05
N GLN A 73 -14.28 3.43 -1.05
CA GLN A 73 -15.40 4.07 -1.74
C GLN A 73 -16.63 4.23 -0.86
N LEU A 74 -17.05 3.18 -0.15
CA LEU A 74 -18.24 3.18 0.71
C LEU A 74 -18.11 4.19 1.87
N THR A 75 -16.91 4.29 2.44
CA THR A 75 -16.64 5.22 3.56
C THR A 75 -16.39 6.65 3.09
N ASN A 76 -16.38 6.91 1.77
CA ASN A 76 -15.97 8.18 1.18
C ASN A 76 -14.64 8.69 1.75
N SER A 77 -13.73 7.75 2.04
CA SER A 77 -12.53 8.11 2.78
C SER A 77 -11.62 8.97 1.93
N SER A 78 -11.04 10.00 2.55
CA SER A 78 -10.11 10.89 1.88
C SER A 78 -8.67 10.63 2.26
N TRP A 79 -8.35 9.63 3.09
CA TRP A 79 -7.03 9.52 3.74
C TRP A 79 -5.87 9.46 2.73
N VAL A 80 -5.98 8.75 1.60
CA VAL A 80 -4.95 8.77 0.55
C VAL A 80 -4.79 10.18 -0.02
N SER A 81 -5.90 10.85 -0.28
CA SER A 81 -5.93 12.21 -0.83
C SER A 81 -5.53 13.31 0.17
N SER A 82 -5.70 13.04 1.46
CA SER A 82 -5.32 13.89 2.60
C SER A 82 -3.86 13.66 3.00
N THR A 83 -3.30 12.50 2.66
CA THR A 83 -1.87 12.20 2.84
C THR A 83 -1.04 13.28 2.17
N ASP A 84 -1.48 13.75 1.00
CA ASP A 84 -0.77 14.74 0.24
C ASP A 84 -0.61 16.09 0.95
N GLN A 85 -1.70 16.55 1.56
CA GLN A 85 -1.71 17.79 2.34
C GLN A 85 -0.91 17.64 3.63
N VAL A 86 -1.05 16.49 4.30
CA VAL A 86 -0.32 16.19 5.54
C VAL A 86 1.19 16.12 5.28
N LEU A 87 1.62 15.55 4.15
CA LEU A 87 3.03 15.53 3.76
C LEU A 87 3.61 16.92 3.54
N GLU A 88 2.90 17.80 2.82
CA GLU A 88 3.33 19.19 2.60
C GLU A 88 3.43 19.95 3.94
N GLU A 89 2.49 19.71 4.85
CA GLU A 89 2.53 20.26 6.21
C GLU A 89 3.72 19.72 7.02
N ILE A 90 4.03 18.42 6.91
CA ILE A 90 5.20 17.81 7.56
C ILE A 90 6.50 18.42 7.03
N VAL A 91 6.66 18.48 5.71
CA VAL A 91 7.89 18.99 5.08
C VAL A 91 8.13 20.44 5.52
N SER A 92 7.11 21.29 5.43
CA SER A 92 7.22 22.70 5.84
C SER A 92 7.45 22.89 7.36
N ARG A 93 6.99 21.97 8.21
CA ARG A 93 7.30 21.97 9.65
C ARG A 93 8.71 21.45 9.93
N ILE A 94 9.17 20.41 9.24
CA ILE A 94 10.53 19.84 9.39
C ILE A 94 11.60 20.87 9.00
N GLU A 95 11.34 21.68 7.97
CA GLU A 95 12.19 22.79 7.55
C GLU A 95 12.32 23.89 8.62
N LYS A 96 11.32 24.04 9.50
CA LYS A 96 11.29 25.05 10.57
C LYS A 96 11.78 24.56 11.93
N ILE A 97 11.97 23.25 12.12
CA ILE A 97 12.43 22.69 13.39
C ILE A 97 13.97 22.70 13.42
N GLU A 98 14.54 23.76 13.99
CA GLU A 98 15.91 23.78 14.51
C GLU A 98 15.97 22.89 15.77
N GLY A 99 16.83 21.86 15.78
CA GLY A 99 17.11 21.07 17.00
C GLY A 99 16.73 19.57 17.00
N TYR A 100 16.12 19.03 15.95
CA TYR A 100 16.02 17.57 15.81
C TYR A 100 17.35 16.99 15.31
N ASN A 101 17.84 15.92 15.95
CA ASN A 101 19.01 15.19 15.46
C ASN A 101 18.77 14.74 14.02
N VAL A 102 19.62 15.20 13.11
CA VAL A 102 19.55 15.00 11.66
C VAL A 102 19.31 13.52 11.29
N PHE A 103 19.85 12.61 12.09
CA PHE A 103 19.69 11.16 11.97
C PHE A 103 18.22 10.67 12.06
N GLY A 104 17.42 11.19 12.99
CA GLY A 104 16.02 10.79 13.14
C GLY A 104 15.14 11.28 11.99
N LYS A 105 15.42 12.48 11.47
CA LYS A 105 14.78 13.04 10.28
C LYS A 105 15.06 12.16 9.04
N ILE A 106 16.31 11.75 8.86
CA ILE A 106 16.75 10.98 7.68
C ILE A 106 16.26 9.53 7.69
N ILE A 107 16.28 8.83 8.84
CA ILE A 107 16.02 7.39 8.84
C ILE A 107 14.53 7.06 8.69
N PHE A 108 13.65 7.82 9.35
CA PHE A 108 12.24 7.42 9.45
C PHE A 108 11.30 8.22 8.56
N PHE A 109 11.56 9.53 8.40
CA PHE A 109 10.61 10.43 7.73
C PHE A 109 10.93 10.63 6.25
N ILE A 110 12.19 10.90 5.90
CA ILE A 110 12.59 11.16 4.51
C ILE A 110 12.24 10.01 3.55
N PRO A 111 12.51 8.73 3.87
CA PRO A 111 12.26 7.64 2.91
C PRO A 111 10.77 7.47 2.61
N ARG A 112 9.90 7.66 3.60
CA ARG A 112 8.45 7.52 3.45
C ARG A 112 7.86 8.68 2.63
N ILE A 113 8.35 9.90 2.86
CA ILE A 113 7.96 11.10 2.09
C ILE A 113 8.42 10.95 0.63
N LEU A 114 9.69 10.55 0.42
CA LEU A 114 10.24 10.32 -0.91
C LEU A 114 9.51 9.20 -1.66
N LEU A 115 9.15 8.12 -0.96
CA LEU A 115 8.36 7.05 -1.55
C LEU A 115 7.02 7.60 -2.07
N GLN A 116 6.24 8.29 -1.24
CA GLN A 116 4.92 8.79 -1.65
C GLN A 116 4.99 9.87 -2.74
N ALA A 117 5.99 10.77 -2.68
CA ALA A 117 6.26 11.73 -3.75
C ALA A 117 6.65 11.04 -5.06
N SER A 118 7.47 9.98 -4.98
CA SER A 118 7.86 9.20 -6.15
C SER A 118 6.66 8.47 -6.77
N LEU A 119 5.75 7.90 -5.98
CA LEU A 119 4.53 7.26 -6.48
C LEU A 119 3.67 8.24 -7.30
N ARG A 120 3.48 9.48 -6.79
CA ARG A 120 2.76 10.52 -7.54
C ARG A 120 3.46 10.90 -8.83
N PHE A 121 4.78 11.07 -8.78
CA PHE A 121 5.55 11.43 -9.95
C PHE A 121 5.48 10.33 -11.02
N ILE A 122 5.57 9.07 -10.59
CA ILE A 122 5.39 7.90 -11.44
C ILE A 122 3.99 7.90 -12.04
N ALA A 123 2.93 8.11 -11.26
CA ALA A 123 1.55 8.16 -11.76
C ALA A 123 1.35 9.20 -12.89
N LYS A 124 2.07 10.32 -12.85
CA LYS A 124 2.01 11.37 -13.89
C LYS A 124 2.66 10.97 -15.23
N ARG A 125 3.44 9.89 -15.28
CA ARG A 125 4.18 9.44 -16.49
C ARG A 125 3.34 8.60 -17.46
N GLY A 126 2.02 8.77 -17.48
CA GLY A 126 1.12 8.09 -18.42
C GLY A 126 1.15 6.56 -18.29
N LYS A 127 1.21 5.85 -19.43
CA LYS A 127 1.17 4.36 -19.45
C LYS A 127 2.39 3.73 -18.77
N LEU A 128 3.59 4.25 -19.01
CA LEU A 128 4.82 3.75 -18.36
C LEU A 128 4.80 4.00 -16.86
N GLY A 129 4.27 5.15 -16.46
CA GLY A 129 3.97 5.46 -15.07
C GLY A 129 3.06 4.44 -14.41
N PHE A 130 1.96 4.10 -15.06
CA PHE A 130 1.01 3.10 -14.57
C PHE A 130 1.65 1.71 -14.37
N ILE A 131 2.45 1.25 -15.33
CA ILE A 131 3.13 -0.05 -15.24
C ILE A 131 4.14 -0.05 -14.09
N ALA A 132 5.00 0.97 -14.02
CA ALA A 132 5.99 1.08 -12.95
C ALA A 132 5.31 1.16 -11.57
N LEU A 133 4.22 1.91 -11.46
CA LEU A 133 3.44 2.02 -10.23
C LEU A 133 2.84 0.67 -9.82
N SER A 134 2.30 -0.09 -10.78
CA SER A 134 1.75 -1.42 -10.52
C SER A 134 2.79 -2.44 -10.05
N CYS A 135 4.07 -2.26 -10.39
CA CYS A 135 5.13 -3.17 -9.90
C CYS A 135 5.58 -2.84 -8.46
N ILE A 136 5.48 -1.58 -8.04
CA ILE A 136 5.98 -1.12 -6.74
C ILE A 136 4.89 -0.91 -5.69
N ALA A 137 3.64 -0.83 -6.14
CA ALA A 137 2.48 -0.59 -5.32
C ALA A 137 1.33 -1.50 -5.74
N ASP A 138 0.55 -1.90 -4.76
CA ASP A 138 -0.60 -2.77 -4.97
C ASP A 138 -1.67 -2.13 -5.87
N PRO A 139 -2.54 -2.94 -6.49
CA PRO A 139 -3.58 -2.46 -7.40
C PRO A 139 -4.51 -1.41 -6.80
N PHE A 140 -4.82 -1.54 -5.50
CA PHE A 140 -5.61 -0.56 -4.74
C PHE A 140 -4.93 0.82 -4.75
N ILE A 141 -3.67 0.89 -4.29
CA ILE A 141 -2.90 2.13 -4.22
C ILE A 141 -2.63 2.70 -5.61
N THR A 142 -2.27 1.83 -6.56
CA THR A 142 -2.01 2.22 -7.95
C THR A 142 -3.20 2.94 -8.55
N ILE A 143 -4.41 2.40 -8.39
CA ILE A 143 -5.61 3.02 -8.94
C ILE A 143 -5.95 4.34 -8.24
N LEU A 144 -5.76 4.44 -6.93
CA LEU A 144 -6.01 5.70 -6.22
C LEU A 144 -5.04 6.82 -6.62
N TYR A 145 -3.78 6.50 -6.94
CA TYR A 145 -2.82 7.48 -7.44
C TYR A 145 -2.99 7.78 -8.93
N TYR A 146 -3.44 6.81 -9.72
CA TYR A 146 -3.63 6.95 -11.15
C TYR A 146 -4.94 7.69 -11.50
N PHE A 147 -6.02 7.41 -10.78
CA PHE A 147 -7.27 8.15 -10.87
C PHE A 147 -7.32 9.22 -9.76
N LYS A 148 -6.84 10.44 -10.08
CA LYS A 148 -6.93 11.58 -9.16
C LYS A 148 -8.38 11.88 -8.74
N LYS A 149 -8.57 12.00 -7.42
CA LYS A 149 -9.46 12.86 -6.59
C LYS A 149 -10.92 13.19 -6.98
N GLU A 150 -11.39 13.05 -8.22
CA GLU A 150 -12.62 13.74 -8.64
C GLU A 150 -13.86 12.86 -8.78
N ASP A 151 -13.73 11.54 -8.95
CA ASP A 151 -14.91 10.68 -9.05
C ASP A 151 -15.22 9.98 -7.73
N LYS A 152 -15.88 10.71 -6.83
CA LYS A 152 -16.60 10.10 -5.68
C LYS A 152 -17.73 9.16 -6.11
N LYS A 153 -18.02 9.07 -7.42
CA LYS A 153 -19.03 8.18 -8.00
C LYS A 153 -18.58 6.73 -8.18
N GLY A 154 -17.41 6.37 -7.65
CA GLY A 154 -16.84 5.04 -7.74
C GLY A 154 -16.10 4.80 -9.06
N LEU A 155 -15.52 3.62 -9.22
CA LEU A 155 -14.84 3.25 -10.46
C LEU A 155 -15.87 2.88 -11.52
N GLY A 156 -15.93 3.65 -12.61
CA GLY A 156 -16.62 3.23 -13.82
C GLY A 156 -15.96 2.01 -14.47
N GLY A 157 -16.55 1.46 -15.53
CA GLY A 157 -16.02 0.25 -16.20
C GLY A 157 -14.55 0.34 -16.62
N LYS A 158 -14.10 1.52 -17.08
CA LYS A 158 -12.69 1.80 -17.40
C LYS A 158 -11.78 1.79 -16.15
N GLY A 159 -12.31 2.19 -15.00
CA GLY A 159 -11.58 2.15 -13.73
C GLY A 159 -11.36 0.72 -13.26
N TRP A 160 -12.39 -0.12 -13.35
CA TRP A 160 -12.29 -1.55 -13.03
C TRP A 160 -11.36 -2.30 -13.97
N SER A 161 -11.38 -2.01 -15.28
CA SER A 161 -10.45 -2.67 -16.21
C SER A 161 -8.99 -2.32 -15.93
N LEU A 162 -8.70 -1.05 -15.59
CA LEU A 162 -7.37 -0.64 -15.17
C LEU A 162 -7.00 -1.24 -13.81
N TYR A 163 -7.95 -1.37 -12.87
CA TYR A 163 -7.69 -2.05 -11.60
C TYR A 163 -7.28 -3.50 -11.81
N LEU A 164 -8.02 -4.25 -12.63
CA LEU A 164 -7.69 -5.63 -12.96
C LEU A 164 -6.35 -5.74 -13.70
N LEU A 165 -6.07 -4.80 -14.62
CA LEU A 165 -4.79 -4.76 -15.33
C LEU A 165 -3.61 -4.49 -14.38
N SER A 166 -3.79 -3.57 -13.42
CA SER A 166 -2.80 -3.33 -12.37
C SER A 166 -2.60 -4.58 -11.52
N GLY A 167 -3.70 -5.26 -11.17
CA GLY A 167 -3.72 -6.58 -10.55
C GLY A 167 -2.86 -7.60 -11.26
N LEU A 168 -3.06 -7.75 -12.56
CA LEU A 168 -2.29 -8.69 -13.37
C LEU A 168 -0.79 -8.35 -13.36
N ILE A 169 -0.44 -7.08 -13.55
CA ILE A 169 0.96 -6.62 -13.56
C ILE A 169 1.62 -6.85 -12.21
N ALA A 170 1.00 -6.35 -11.13
CA ALA A 170 1.52 -6.43 -9.76
C ALA A 170 1.75 -7.88 -9.34
N ASN A 171 0.75 -8.73 -9.54
CA ASN A 171 0.85 -10.12 -9.12
C ASN A 171 1.84 -10.92 -9.98
N THR A 172 1.93 -10.64 -11.28
CA THR A 172 2.96 -11.28 -12.13
C THR A 172 4.35 -10.90 -11.64
N TYR A 173 4.59 -9.62 -11.34
CA TYR A 173 5.84 -9.15 -10.78
C TYR A 173 6.19 -9.86 -9.46
N TRP A 174 5.24 -9.93 -8.51
CA TRP A 174 5.44 -10.56 -7.22
C TRP A 174 5.62 -12.08 -7.30
N ILE A 175 4.95 -12.77 -8.23
CA ILE A 175 5.18 -14.20 -8.48
C ILE A 175 6.61 -14.44 -8.96
N ILE A 176 7.11 -13.62 -9.90
CA ILE A 176 8.48 -13.76 -10.40
C ILE A 176 9.48 -13.52 -9.25
N TRP A 177 9.33 -12.42 -8.52
CA TRP A 177 10.24 -12.07 -7.44
C TRP A 177 10.23 -13.10 -6.30
N SER A 178 9.05 -13.53 -5.88
CA SER A 178 8.88 -14.54 -4.84
C SER A 178 9.40 -15.91 -5.30
N SER A 179 9.29 -16.24 -6.59
CA SER A 179 9.87 -17.47 -7.14
C SER A 179 11.39 -17.50 -6.96
N VAL A 180 12.08 -16.38 -7.20
CA VAL A 180 13.53 -16.27 -6.98
C VAL A 180 13.87 -16.56 -5.52
N ILE A 181 13.13 -15.95 -4.58
CA ILE A 181 13.33 -16.15 -3.14
C ILE A 181 13.08 -17.62 -2.75
N VAL A 182 11.97 -18.20 -3.20
CA VAL A 182 11.61 -19.60 -2.89
C VAL A 182 12.65 -20.58 -3.43
N VAL A 183 13.16 -20.36 -4.64
CA VAL A 183 14.23 -21.18 -5.22
C VAL A 183 15.51 -21.06 -4.41
N ALA A 184 15.91 -19.83 -4.02
CA ALA A 184 17.08 -19.60 -3.19
C ALA A 184 16.99 -20.31 -1.82
N ILE A 185 15.83 -20.23 -1.15
CA ILE A 185 15.58 -20.91 0.12
C ILE A 185 15.68 -22.43 -0.04
N LYS A 186 15.03 -22.98 -1.07
CA LYS A 186 15.08 -24.43 -1.35
C LYS A 186 16.51 -24.90 -1.64
N PHE A 187 17.29 -24.09 -2.35
CA PHE A 187 18.70 -24.39 -2.62
C PHE A 187 19.56 -24.37 -1.35
N ALA A 188 19.43 -23.33 -0.53
CA ALA A 188 20.14 -23.24 0.75
C ALA A 188 19.79 -24.41 1.68
N TRP A 189 18.51 -24.80 1.75
CA TRP A 189 18.08 -25.94 2.56
C TRP A 189 18.72 -27.26 2.09
N LYS A 190 18.80 -27.50 0.77
CA LYS A 190 19.48 -28.68 0.22
C LYS A 190 20.96 -28.72 0.59
N ILE A 191 21.64 -27.58 0.59
CA ILE A 191 23.05 -27.51 1.01
C ILE A 191 23.17 -27.91 2.49
N ILE A 192 22.31 -27.36 3.36
CA ILE A 192 22.33 -27.68 4.79
C ILE A 192 22.12 -29.19 5.02
N GLN A 193 21.15 -29.80 4.34
CA GLN A 193 20.87 -31.23 4.42
C GLN A 193 22.01 -32.12 3.88
N ALA A 194 22.89 -31.58 3.03
CA ALA A 194 24.04 -32.33 2.52
C ALA A 194 25.25 -32.26 3.47
N VAL A 195 25.24 -31.31 4.40
CA VAL A 195 26.34 -31.07 5.37
C VAL A 195 26.06 -31.73 6.72
N ILE A 196 24.79 -31.90 7.08
CA ILE A 196 24.32 -32.60 8.30
C ILE A 196 24.06 -34.07 7.97
#